data_AF-A0A6M0H0N9-F1
#
_entry.id   AF-A0A6M0H0N9-F1
#
_cell.length_a   1.000
_cell.length_b   1.000
_cell.length_c   1.000
_cell.angle_alpha   90.00
_cell.angle_beta   90.00
_cell.angle_gamma   90.00
#
_symmetry.space_group_name_H-M   'P 1'
#
loop_
_entity.id
_entity.type
_entity.pdbx_description
1 polymer ?
#
loop_
_entity_poly.entity_id
_entity_poly.type
_entity_poly.pdbx_seq_one_letter_code
_entity_poly.pdbx_strand_id
1 'polypeptide(L)'
;MKFDCEKENERKNKIIKRMQLINIFVFALIILTLSLCSIIMPKKTISEDEKRALTKYPKFSLEEIMKGKYFSQIESFYNDTFPFRDKLLSIDSYVDSLKGLREGDEEIKLYK
;
A
#
# COMPACT_ATOMS: atom_id res chain seq x y z
N MET A 1 40.16 24.56 18.96
CA MET A 1 38.79 24.71 19.48
C MET A 1 37.75 24.96 18.38
N LYS A 2 37.72 26.11 17.67
CA LYS A 2 36.74 26.31 16.56
C LYS A 2 36.86 25.27 15.42
N PHE A 3 38.10 24.92 15.07
CA PHE A 3 38.41 23.94 14.02
C PHE A 3 37.91 22.53 14.34
N ASP A 4 37.91 22.14 15.62
CA ASP A 4 37.48 20.81 16.07
C ASP A 4 35.96 20.68 16.01
N CYS A 5 35.24 21.75 16.35
CA CYS A 5 33.78 21.83 16.31
C CYS A 5 33.22 21.73 14.88
N GLU A 6 33.89 22.36 13.89
CA GLU A 6 33.48 22.34 12.49
C GLU A 6 33.60 20.93 11.88
N LYS A 7 34.74 20.25 12.14
CA LYS A 7 34.94 18.85 11.74
C LYS A 7 33.94 17.89 12.38
N GLU A 8 33.54 18.12 13.63
CA GLU A 8 32.53 17.32 14.32
C GLU A 8 31.15 17.48 13.67
N ASN A 9 30.76 18.71 13.32
CA ASN A 9 29.51 18.99 12.63
C ASN A 9 29.45 18.36 11.22
N GLU A 10 30.55 18.42 10.45
CA GLU A 10 30.61 17.73 9.15
C GLU A 10 30.44 16.22 9.28
N ARG A 11 31.06 15.60 10.30
CA ARG A 11 30.90 14.17 10.60
C ARG A 11 29.47 13.84 10.97
N LYS A 12 28.83 14.61 11.87
CA LYS A 12 27.42 14.42 12.27
C LYS A 12 26.49 14.53 11.07
N ASN A 13 26.65 15.54 10.23
CA ASN A 13 25.86 15.73 9.02
C ASN A 13 26.02 14.57 8.03
N LYS A 14 27.23 14.02 7.90
CA LYS A 14 27.48 12.85 7.05
C LYS A 14 26.79 11.59 7.58
N ILE A 15 26.76 11.40 8.90
CA ILE A 15 26.03 10.28 9.54
C ILE A 15 24.52 10.45 9.36
N ILE A 16 23.98 11.65 9.60
CA ILE A 16 22.56 11.94 9.40
C ILE A 16 22.13 11.68 7.96
N LYS A 17 22.90 12.15 6.97
CA LYS A 17 22.62 11.88 5.54
C LYS A 17 22.62 10.38 5.23
N ARG A 18 23.55 9.60 5.82
CA ARG A 18 23.57 8.15 5.66
C ARG A 18 22.33 7.49 6.29
N MET A 19 21.93 7.91 7.49
CA MET A 19 20.71 7.42 8.14
C MET A 19 19.46 7.75 7.33
N GLN A 20 19.37 8.96 6.78
CA GLN A 20 18.28 9.36 5.88
C GLN A 20 18.22 8.50 4.62
N LEU A 21 19.37 8.27 3.97
CA LEU A 21 19.45 7.40 2.79
C LEU A 21 19.03 5.96 3.11
N ILE A 22 19.44 5.43 4.26
CA ILE A 22 19.03 4.10 4.71
C ILE A 22 17.51 4.06 4.93
N ASN A 23 16.94 5.07 5.58
CA ASN A 23 15.49 5.12 5.82
C ASN A 23 14.70 5.17 4.51
N ILE A 24 15.12 6.02 3.56
CA ILE A 24 14.54 6.09 2.22
C ILE A 24 14.64 4.74 1.52
N PHE A 25 15.80 4.08 1.60
CA PHE A 25 16.01 2.78 0.97
C PHE A 25 15.12 1.70 1.57
N VAL A 26 15.00 1.64 2.90
CA VAL A 26 14.13 0.67 3.60
C VAL A 26 12.66 0.90 3.22
N PHE A 27 12.22 2.16 3.23
CA PHE A 27 10.85 2.49 2.82
C PHE A 27 10.56 2.10 1.37
N ALA A 28 11.48 2.42 0.45
CA ALA A 28 11.36 2.04 -0.95
C ALA A 28 11.35 0.51 -1.13
N LEU A 29 12.16 -0.21 -0.37
CA LEU A 29 12.19 -1.67 -0.41
C LEU A 29 10.85 -2.28 0.04
N ILE A 30 10.22 -1.73 1.09
CA ILE A 30 8.89 -2.17 1.54
C ILE A 30 7.86 -1.98 0.42
N ILE A 31 7.79 -0.81 -0.20
CA ILE A 31 6.85 -0.55 -1.31
C ILE A 31 7.11 -1.49 -2.49
N LEU A 32 8.38 -1.72 -2.83
CA LEU A 32 8.78 -2.58 -3.95
C LEU A 32 8.40 -4.04 -3.70
N THR A 33 8.63 -4.55 -2.48
CA THR A 33 8.22 -5.91 -2.11
C THR A 33 6.69 -6.08 -2.14
N LEU A 34 5.91 -5.13 -1.61
CA LEU A 34 4.45 -5.16 -1.68
C LEU A 34 3.94 -5.12 -3.13
N SER A 35 4.55 -4.28 -3.97
CA SER A 35 4.25 -4.19 -5.41
C SER A 35 4.53 -5.50 -6.14
N LEU A 36 5.70 -6.10 -5.90
CA LEU A 36 6.07 -7.38 -6.49
C LEU A 36 5.14 -8.51 -6.02
N CYS A 37 4.81 -8.55 -4.72
CA CYS A 37 3.82 -9.50 -4.19
C CYS A 37 2.46 -9.37 -4.90
N SER A 38 2.01 -8.14 -5.19
CA SER A 38 0.75 -7.87 -5.90
C SER A 38 0.76 -8.35 -7.36
N ILE A 39 1.95 -8.41 -7.98
CA ILE A 39 2.12 -8.89 -9.35
C ILE A 39 2.30 -10.43 -9.40
N ILE A 40 3.07 -10.99 -8.46
CA ILE A 40 3.46 -12.42 -8.44
C ILE A 40 2.31 -13.31 -7.95
N MET A 41 1.44 -12.80 -7.06
CA MET A 41 0.33 -13.59 -6.54
C MET A 41 -0.63 -13.96 -7.68
N PRO A 42 -0.94 -15.26 -7.87
CA PRO A 42 -1.70 -15.72 -9.01
C PRO A 42 -3.07 -15.05 -9.01
N LYS A 43 -3.28 -14.20 -10.00
CA LYS A 43 -4.58 -13.60 -10.28
C LYS A 43 -5.47 -14.77 -10.69
N LYS A 44 -6.38 -15.18 -9.80
CA LYS A 44 -7.40 -16.17 -10.16
C LYS A 44 -8.17 -15.57 -11.33
N THR A 45 -8.01 -16.15 -12.51
CA THR A 45 -8.72 -15.72 -13.72
C THR A 45 -10.11 -16.35 -13.81
N ILE A 46 -10.44 -17.29 -12.91
CA ILE A 46 -11.71 -17.99 -12.82
C ILE A 46 -11.98 -18.33 -11.34
N SER A 47 -13.09 -17.87 -10.78
CA SER A 47 -13.66 -18.43 -9.55
C SER A 47 -14.59 -19.58 -9.95
N GLU A 48 -14.25 -20.80 -9.54
CA GLU A 48 -15.14 -21.96 -9.73
C GLU A 48 -16.33 -21.93 -8.76
N ASP A 49 -16.27 -21.12 -7.69
CA ASP A 49 -17.26 -21.12 -6.61
C ASP A 49 -18.45 -20.15 -6.82
N GLU A 50 -18.34 -19.11 -7.67
CA GLU A 50 -19.37 -18.03 -7.72
C GLU A 50 -19.97 -17.71 -9.10
N LYS A 51 -19.53 -18.35 -10.20
CA LYS A 51 -20.07 -18.09 -11.56
C LYS A 51 -20.24 -16.58 -11.90
N ARG A 52 -19.27 -15.74 -11.55
CA ARG A 52 -19.20 -14.33 -12.00
C ARG A 52 -17.83 -14.05 -12.60
N ALA A 53 -17.79 -13.39 -13.75
CA ALA A 53 -16.54 -13.06 -14.42
C ALA A 53 -15.71 -12.10 -13.54
N LEU A 54 -14.55 -12.57 -13.05
CA LEU A 54 -13.61 -11.74 -12.31
C LEU A 54 -13.21 -10.53 -13.16
N THR A 55 -13.20 -9.38 -12.51
CA THR A 55 -13.01 -8.06 -13.10
C THR A 55 -11.71 -8.04 -13.91
N LYS A 56 -11.83 -8.06 -15.23
CA LYS A 56 -10.69 -7.99 -16.14
C LYS A 56 -10.03 -6.62 -16.00
N TYR A 57 -8.71 -6.58 -16.15
CA TYR A 57 -7.96 -5.33 -16.24
C TYR A 57 -8.63 -4.42 -17.28
N PRO A 58 -8.99 -3.17 -16.93
CA PRO A 58 -9.76 -2.30 -17.80
C PRO A 58 -8.99 -2.04 -19.10
N LYS A 59 -9.69 -2.04 -20.23
CA LYS A 59 -9.05 -1.72 -21.51
C LYS A 59 -8.61 -0.26 -21.47
N PHE A 60 -7.34 -0.02 -21.78
CA PHE A 60 -6.81 1.33 -21.88
C PHE A 60 -7.56 2.10 -22.98
N SER A 61 -8.28 3.16 -22.60
CA SER A 61 -9.04 4.02 -23.51
C SER A 61 -8.92 5.48 -23.07
N LEU A 62 -8.48 6.34 -23.99
CA LEU A 62 -8.31 7.78 -23.72
C LEU A 62 -9.63 8.47 -23.35
N GLU A 63 -10.75 8.02 -23.91
CA GLU A 63 -12.08 8.54 -23.55
C GLU A 63 -12.48 8.20 -22.11
N GLU A 64 -12.12 7.00 -21.62
CA GLU A 64 -12.44 6.59 -20.25
C GLU A 64 -11.54 7.26 -19.21
N ILE A 65 -10.32 7.62 -19.60
CA ILE A 65 -9.41 8.43 -18.78
C ILE A 65 -9.97 9.84 -18.62
N MET A 66 -10.38 10.50 -19.71
CA MET A 66 -10.96 11.84 -19.64
C MET A 66 -12.28 11.88 -18.86
N LYS A 67 -13.04 10.78 -18.87
CA LYS A 67 -14.28 10.63 -18.07
C LYS A 67 -14.03 10.15 -16.63
N GLY A 68 -12.77 9.89 -16.23
CA GLY A 68 -12.41 9.38 -14.90
C GLY A 68 -12.82 7.93 -14.61
N LYS A 69 -13.60 7.30 -15.50
CA LYS A 69 -14.11 5.93 -15.34
C LYS A 69 -12.99 4.89 -15.32
N TYR A 70 -11.88 5.16 -15.99
CA TYR A 70 -10.71 4.28 -16.00
C TYR A 70 -10.08 4.12 -14.61
N PHE A 71 -9.95 5.22 -13.85
CA PHE A 71 -9.36 5.19 -12.51
C PHE A 71 -10.23 4.43 -11.50
N SER A 72 -11.55 4.66 -11.53
CA SER A 72 -12.49 3.93 -10.67
C SER A 72 -12.46 2.41 -10.94
N GLN A 73 -12.33 1.99 -12.21
CA GLN A 73 -12.20 0.58 -12.55
C GLN A 73 -10.88 -0.03 -12.05
N ILE A 74 -9.78 0.72 -12.12
CA ILE A 74 -8.49 0.30 -11.56
C ILE A 74 -8.57 0.18 -10.03
N GLU A 75 -9.19 1.15 -9.37
CA GLU A 75 -9.34 1.17 -7.91
C GLU A 75 -10.13 -0.04 -7.42
N SER A 76 -11.28 -0.32 -8.01
CA SER A 76 -12.06 -1.52 -7.69
C SER A 76 -11.27 -2.80 -7.92
N PHE A 77 -10.57 -2.90 -9.06
CA PHE A 77 -9.71 -4.05 -9.35
C PHE A 77 -8.59 -4.23 -8.31
N TYR A 78 -7.96 -3.14 -7.90
CA TYR A 78 -6.86 -3.17 -6.94
C TYR A 78 -7.36 -3.51 -5.53
N ASN A 79 -8.51 -2.96 -5.12
CA ASN A 79 -9.16 -3.28 -3.85
C ASN A 79 -9.48 -4.78 -3.73
N ASP A 80 -9.87 -5.42 -4.83
CA ASP A 80 -10.19 -6.85 -4.86
C ASP A 80 -8.95 -7.77 -4.96
N THR A 81 -7.83 -7.25 -5.48
CA THR A 81 -6.63 -8.07 -5.80
C THR A 81 -5.43 -7.79 -4.88
N PHE A 82 -5.56 -6.87 -3.92
CA PHE A 82 -4.43 -6.47 -3.09
C PHE A 82 -4.01 -7.61 -2.13
N PRO A 83 -2.77 -8.11 -2.22
CA PRO A 83 -2.30 -9.19 -1.37
C PRO A 83 -2.20 -8.73 0.09
N PHE A 84 -2.62 -9.57 1.02
CA PHE A 84 -2.59 -9.28 2.46
C PHE A 84 -3.47 -8.08 2.89
N ARG A 85 -4.47 -7.68 2.09
CA ARG A 85 -5.45 -6.64 2.45
C ARG A 85 -6.00 -6.83 3.86
N ASP A 86 -6.50 -8.02 4.18
CA ASP A 86 -7.10 -8.32 5.50
C ASP A 86 -6.13 -8.09 6.66
N LYS A 87 -4.84 -8.39 6.46
CA LYS A 87 -3.82 -8.13 7.48
C LYS A 87 -3.57 -6.64 7.66
N LEU A 88 -3.55 -5.85 6.57
CA LEU A 88 -3.45 -4.40 6.68
C LEU A 88 -4.65 -3.81 7.41
N LEU A 89 -5.87 -4.21 7.05
CA LEU A 89 -7.08 -3.76 7.76
C LEU A 89 -7.06 -4.15 9.25
N SER A 90 -6.54 -5.35 9.60
CA SER A 90 -6.40 -5.76 11.01
C SER A 90 -5.40 -4.92 11.78
N ILE A 91 -4.33 -4.44 11.13
CA ILE A 91 -3.34 -3.56 11.76
C ILE A 91 -3.93 -2.16 11.91
N ASP A 92 -4.64 -1.67 10.89
CA ASP A 92 -5.26 -0.35 10.90
C ASP A 92 -6.31 -0.26 12.01
N SER A 93 -7.22 -1.23 12.07
CA SER A 93 -8.19 -1.35 13.17
C SER A 93 -7.55 -1.50 14.55
N TYR A 94 -6.42 -2.22 14.67
CA TYR A 94 -5.66 -2.29 15.92
C TYR A 94 -5.09 -0.92 16.31
N VAL A 95 -4.51 -0.18 15.36
CA VAL A 95 -3.97 1.17 15.59
C VAL A 95 -5.09 2.14 15.98
N ASP A 96 -6.24 2.06 15.33
CA ASP A 96 -7.40 2.91 15.64
C ASP A 96 -8.02 2.56 17.00
N SER A 97 -8.05 1.28 17.38
CA SER A 97 -8.48 0.86 18.72
C SER A 97 -7.59 1.47 19.82
N LEU A 98 -6.29 1.66 19.55
CA LEU A 98 -5.35 2.30 20.47
C LEU A 98 -5.52 3.82 20.55
N LYS A 99 -6.00 4.46 19.47
CA LYS A 99 -6.30 5.91 19.46
C LYS A 99 -7.54 6.25 20.28
N GLY A 100 -8.28 5.26 20.79
CA GLY A 100 -9.49 5.46 21.60
C GLY A 100 -10.70 5.96 20.79
N LEU A 101 -10.54 6.09 19.48
CA LEU A 101 -11.63 6.35 18.54
C LEU A 101 -12.37 5.03 18.34
N ARG A 102 -13.40 4.80 19.17
CA ARG A 102 -14.42 3.80 18.86
C ARG A 102 -15.34 4.38 17.78
N GLU A 103 -14.89 4.39 16.54
CA GLU A 103 -15.83 4.25 15.43
C GLU A 103 -16.05 2.75 15.25
N GLY A 104 -17.24 2.33 15.68
CA GLY A 104 -17.68 0.95 15.56
C GLY A 104 -17.92 0.63 14.10
N ASP A 105 -16.86 0.29 13.39
CA ASP A 105 -16.94 -0.33 12.07
C ASP A 105 -16.63 -1.82 12.23
N GLU A 106 -17.36 -2.44 13.16
CA GLU A 106 -17.81 -3.80 12.94
C GLU A 106 -18.66 -3.77 11.66
N GLU A 107 -18.03 -3.91 10.49
CA GLU A 107 -18.74 -4.52 9.37
C GLU A 107 -18.99 -5.98 9.78
N ILE A 108 -20.11 -6.11 10.49
CA ILE A 108 -20.93 -7.30 10.62
C ILE A 108 -20.84 -8.06 9.31
N LYS A 109 -20.26 -9.27 9.36
CA LYS A 109 -20.54 -10.31 8.39
C LYS A 109 -22.05 -10.58 8.42
N LEU A 110 -22.80 -9.84 7.63
CA LEU A 110 -24.16 -10.20 7.26
C LEU A 110 -24.03 -11.31 6.21
N TYR A 111 -23.99 -12.55 6.70
CA TYR A 111 -24.36 -13.71 5.89
C TYR A 111 -25.79 -13.49 5.40
N LYS A 112 -25.95 -13.22 4.12
CA LYS A 112 -27.12 -13.66 3.35
C LYS A 112 -26.73 -13.94 1.91
#